data_AF-A0A6A3GC27-F1
#
_entry.id   AF-A0A6A3GC27-F1
#
_cell.length_a   1.000
_cell.length_b   1.000
_cell.length_c   1.000
_cell.angle_alpha   90.00
_cell.angle_beta   90.00
_cell.angle_gamma   90.00
#
_symmetry.space_group_name_H-M   'P 1'
#
loop_
_entity.id
_entity.type
_entity.pdbx_description
1 polymer ?
#
loop_
_entity_poly.entity_id
_entity_poly.type
_entity_poly.pdbx_seq_one_letter_code
_entity_poly.pdbx_strand_id
1 'polypeptide(L)'
;MLGPLVHRELKALDDTKHEKLGRFAISHDAAQAHVTSLDLWVCDSLAELPKAQKQSVIVAVAQTYVLGASGIDDLVVSEALAYPVTPTELCATSMPQFSEIIKSLRPRLADALGEAQIDTIAAELRALHKYHADSKSFRDVIAAFDHRLATFDSM
;
A
#
# COMPACT_ATOMS: atom_id res chain seq x y z
N MET A 1 -11.92 -11.16 -10.32
CA MET A 1 -11.42 -10.23 -9.27
C MET A 1 -12.11 -8.88 -9.44
N LEU A 2 -12.37 -8.16 -8.35
CA LEU A 2 -13.03 -6.86 -8.32
C LEU A 2 -12.08 -5.80 -7.75
N GLY A 3 -12.09 -4.62 -8.34
CA GLY A 3 -11.37 -3.44 -7.86
C GLY A 3 -10.45 -2.79 -8.91
N PRO A 4 -9.85 -1.63 -8.57
CA PRO A 4 -9.88 -0.99 -7.25
C PRO A 4 -11.26 -0.38 -6.93
N LEU A 5 -11.83 -0.77 -5.78
CA LEU A 5 -13.13 -0.37 -5.27
C LEU A 5 -13.01 0.81 -4.30
N VAL A 6 -14.08 1.58 -4.14
CA VAL A 6 -14.19 2.58 -3.06
C VAL A 6 -14.77 1.96 -1.77
N HIS A 7 -14.56 2.60 -0.62
CA HIS A 7 -14.94 2.07 0.70
C HIS A 7 -16.39 1.59 0.81
N ARG A 8 -17.33 2.32 0.19
CA ARG A 8 -18.76 1.95 0.19
C ARG A 8 -19.01 0.63 -0.54
N GLU A 9 -18.29 0.39 -1.64
CA GLU A 9 -18.43 -0.81 -2.45
C GLU A 9 -17.84 -2.03 -1.72
N LEU A 10 -16.68 -1.88 -1.07
CA LEU A 10 -16.06 -2.93 -0.25
C LEU A 10 -16.94 -3.35 0.93
N LYS A 11 -17.57 -2.38 1.61
CA LYS A 11 -18.50 -2.65 2.72
C LYS A 11 -19.79 -3.34 2.28
N ALA A 12 -20.19 -3.17 1.02
CA ALA A 12 -21.39 -3.81 0.49
C ALA A 12 -21.18 -5.31 0.16
N LEU A 13 -19.94 -5.78 0.12
CA LEU A 13 -19.61 -7.17 -0.17
C LEU A 13 -19.71 -8.04 1.08
N ASP A 14 -20.32 -9.21 0.92
CA ASP A 14 -20.47 -10.24 1.95
C ASP A 14 -19.11 -10.90 2.29
N ASP A 15 -18.66 -10.72 3.54
CA ASP A 15 -17.41 -11.29 4.09
C ASP A 15 -17.39 -12.82 4.06
N THR A 16 -18.56 -13.48 4.06
CA THR A 16 -18.63 -14.94 4.00
C THR A 16 -18.44 -15.49 2.60
N LYS A 17 -18.45 -14.62 1.58
CA LYS A 17 -18.35 -14.98 0.17
C LYS A 17 -17.19 -14.32 -0.56
N HIS A 18 -16.50 -13.38 0.08
CA HIS A 18 -15.43 -12.61 -0.53
C HIS A 18 -14.24 -12.50 0.40
N GLU A 19 -13.04 -12.67 -0.18
CA GLU A 19 -11.83 -12.16 0.45
C GLU A 19 -11.63 -10.71 0.00
N LYS A 20 -11.19 -9.86 0.94
CA LYS A 20 -11.01 -8.42 0.76
C LYS A 20 -9.67 -8.00 1.35
N LEU A 21 -8.94 -7.17 0.62
CA LEU A 21 -7.69 -6.57 1.09
C LEU A 21 -7.45 -5.26 0.33
N GLY A 22 -7.18 -4.19 1.07
CA GLY A 22 -7.03 -2.86 0.51
C GLY A 22 -8.27 -2.45 -0.30
N ARG A 23 -8.06 -2.17 -1.59
CA ARG A 23 -9.11 -1.76 -2.53
C ARG A 23 -9.68 -2.90 -3.37
N PHE A 24 -9.29 -4.14 -3.11
CA PHE A 24 -9.62 -5.27 -3.97
C PHE A 24 -10.43 -6.32 -3.22
N ALA A 25 -11.21 -7.07 -4.00
CA ALA A 25 -11.95 -8.21 -3.52
C ALA A 25 -12.00 -9.33 -4.56
N ILE A 26 -12.15 -10.56 -4.11
CA ILE A 26 -12.46 -11.69 -4.99
C ILE A 26 -13.51 -12.57 -4.32
N SER A 27 -14.51 -13.01 -5.08
CA SER A 27 -15.48 -13.96 -4.58
C SER A 27 -14.87 -15.35 -4.45
N HIS A 28 -15.33 -16.13 -3.48
CA HIS A 28 -14.93 -17.52 -3.32
C HIS A 28 -15.27 -18.36 -4.57
N ASP A 29 -16.39 -18.08 -5.24
CA ASP A 29 -16.75 -18.73 -6.51
C ASP A 29 -15.73 -18.44 -7.62
N ALA A 30 -15.27 -17.19 -7.74
CA ALA A 30 -14.25 -16.82 -8.73
C ALA A 30 -12.89 -17.43 -8.39
N ALA A 31 -12.51 -17.44 -7.11
CA ALA A 31 -11.29 -18.11 -6.66
C ALA A 31 -11.34 -19.63 -6.91
N GLN A 32 -12.48 -20.27 -6.65
CA GLN A 32 -12.69 -21.68 -6.95
C GLN A 32 -12.56 -21.96 -8.46
N ALA A 33 -13.20 -21.14 -9.31
CA ALA A 33 -13.07 -21.26 -10.75
C ALA A 33 -11.62 -21.15 -11.22
N HIS A 34 -10.83 -20.25 -10.59
CA HIS A 34 -9.40 -20.15 -10.87
C HIS A 34 -8.65 -21.42 -10.49
N VAL A 35 -8.85 -21.96 -9.28
CA VAL A 35 -8.25 -23.24 -8.86
C VAL A 35 -8.57 -24.34 -9.86
N THR A 36 -9.83 -24.48 -10.24
CA THR A 36 -10.26 -25.49 -11.20
C THR A 36 -9.66 -25.28 -12.59
N SER A 37 -9.44 -24.03 -13.00
CA SER A 37 -8.85 -23.69 -14.30
C SER A 37 -7.34 -23.91 -14.42
N LEU A 38 -6.63 -24.13 -13.30
CA LEU A 38 -5.18 -24.38 -13.33
C LEU A 38 -4.84 -25.74 -13.97
N ASP A 39 -5.83 -26.62 -14.16
CA ASP A 39 -5.68 -27.94 -14.81
C ASP A 39 -4.51 -28.76 -14.24
N LEU A 40 -4.27 -28.59 -12.94
CA LEU A 40 -3.25 -29.32 -12.20
C LEU A 40 -3.87 -30.59 -11.64
N TRP A 41 -3.10 -31.68 -11.64
CA TRP A 41 -3.52 -32.96 -11.05
C TRP A 41 -4.00 -32.86 -9.59
N VAL A 42 -3.52 -31.86 -8.84
CA VAL A 42 -3.95 -31.59 -7.46
C VAL A 42 -5.39 -31.05 -7.37
N CYS A 43 -5.91 -30.47 -8.46
CA CYS A 43 -7.27 -29.93 -8.52
C CYS A 43 -8.33 -31.04 -8.57
N ASP A 44 -8.00 -32.21 -9.11
CA ASP A 44 -8.87 -33.39 -9.05
C ASP A 44 -9.04 -33.87 -7.60
N SER A 45 -7.95 -33.89 -6.83
CA SER A 45 -7.99 -34.21 -5.39
C SER A 45 -8.79 -33.19 -4.59
N LEU A 46 -8.90 -31.95 -5.06
CA LEU A 46 -9.71 -30.90 -4.43
C LEU A 46 -11.19 -31.28 -4.42
N ALA A 47 -11.67 -32.01 -5.44
CA ALA A 47 -13.04 -32.51 -5.49
C ALA A 47 -13.31 -33.60 -4.45
N GLU A 48 -12.28 -34.27 -3.95
CA GLU A 48 -12.40 -35.36 -2.97
C GLU A 48 -12.29 -34.88 -1.52
N LEU A 49 -11.80 -33.66 -1.29
CA LEU A 49 -11.64 -33.12 0.06
C LEU A 49 -12.99 -32.94 0.80
N PRO A 50 -13.02 -33.04 2.13
CA PRO A 50 -14.15 -32.59 2.94
C PRO A 50 -14.48 -31.11 2.69
N LYS A 51 -15.78 -30.76 2.77
CA LYS A 51 -16.29 -29.40 2.50
C LYS A 51 -15.50 -28.30 3.21
N ALA A 52 -15.15 -28.49 4.47
CA ALA A 52 -14.39 -27.50 5.24
C ALA A 52 -12.97 -27.28 4.67
N GLN A 53 -12.29 -28.34 4.26
CA GLN A 53 -10.95 -28.27 3.68
C GLN A 53 -10.97 -27.65 2.29
N LYS A 54 -11.98 -27.98 1.45
CA LYS A 54 -12.20 -27.29 0.17
C LYS A 54 -12.35 -25.79 0.37
N GLN A 55 -13.17 -25.39 1.34
CA GLN A 55 -13.39 -23.98 1.66
C GLN A 55 -12.07 -23.31 2.09
N SER A 56 -11.27 -23.97 2.94
CA SER A 56 -9.97 -23.43 3.34
C SER A 56 -9.03 -23.21 2.16
N VAL A 57 -9.00 -24.13 1.18
CA VAL A 57 -8.15 -23.95 -0.01
C VAL A 57 -8.67 -22.81 -0.89
N ILE A 58 -9.98 -22.73 -1.10
CA ILE A 58 -10.60 -21.63 -1.87
C ILE A 58 -10.29 -20.28 -1.22
N VAL A 59 -10.42 -20.18 0.11
CA VAL A 59 -10.08 -18.99 0.89
C VAL A 59 -8.59 -18.64 0.76
N ALA A 60 -7.69 -19.61 0.90
CA ALA A 60 -6.25 -19.37 0.79
C ALA A 60 -5.84 -18.86 -0.61
N VAL A 61 -6.45 -19.42 -1.67
CA VAL A 61 -6.24 -18.97 -3.05
C VAL A 61 -6.79 -17.57 -3.23
N ALA A 62 -8.03 -17.34 -2.79
CA ALA A 62 -8.64 -16.01 -2.82
C ALA A 62 -7.75 -14.97 -2.14
N GLN A 63 -7.24 -15.25 -0.93
CA GLN A 63 -6.31 -14.39 -0.19
C GLN A 63 -5.02 -14.13 -0.96
N THR A 64 -4.44 -15.14 -1.61
CA THR A 64 -3.22 -14.98 -2.42
C THR A 64 -3.45 -14.03 -3.59
N TYR A 65 -4.60 -14.13 -4.26
CA TYR A 65 -4.95 -13.23 -5.36
C TYR A 65 -5.16 -11.79 -4.88
N VAL A 66 -5.92 -11.58 -3.79
CA VAL A 66 -6.14 -10.20 -3.31
C VAL A 66 -4.85 -9.60 -2.74
N LEU A 67 -3.99 -10.41 -2.11
CA LEU A 67 -2.67 -9.99 -1.65
C LEU A 67 -1.78 -9.56 -2.82
N GLY A 68 -1.68 -10.40 -3.86
CA GLY A 68 -0.89 -10.07 -5.05
C GLY A 68 -1.40 -8.81 -5.74
N ALA A 69 -2.71 -8.68 -5.91
CA ALA A 69 -3.33 -7.50 -6.50
C ALA A 69 -3.09 -6.22 -5.69
N SER A 70 -3.26 -6.29 -4.37
CA SER A 70 -3.00 -5.15 -3.48
C SER A 70 -1.54 -4.74 -3.52
N GLY A 71 -0.60 -5.70 -3.54
CA GLY A 71 0.83 -5.41 -3.65
C GLY A 71 1.20 -4.75 -4.98
N ILE A 72 0.63 -5.20 -6.09
CA ILE A 72 0.84 -4.59 -7.41
C ILE A 72 0.23 -3.17 -7.44
N ASP A 73 -0.98 -2.97 -6.89
CA ASP A 73 -1.59 -1.64 -6.82
C ASP A 73 -0.77 -0.67 -5.96
N ASP A 74 -0.23 -1.13 -4.82
CA ASP A 74 0.68 -0.34 -4.00
C ASP A 74 1.95 0.08 -4.78
N LEU A 75 2.51 -0.81 -5.62
CA LEU A 75 3.65 -0.48 -6.48
C LEU A 75 3.27 0.53 -7.57
N VAL A 76 2.12 0.35 -8.23
CA VAL A 76 1.63 1.25 -9.28
C VAL A 76 1.27 2.63 -8.71
N VAL A 77 0.66 2.69 -7.52
CA VAL A 77 0.40 3.95 -6.80
C VAL A 77 1.70 4.60 -6.37
N SER A 78 2.72 3.81 -6.00
CA SER A 78 4.05 4.34 -5.68
C SER A 78 4.77 4.93 -6.90
N GLU A 79 4.56 4.39 -8.11
CA GLU A 79 5.09 4.98 -9.34
C GLU A 79 4.27 6.22 -9.79
N ALA A 80 2.95 6.22 -9.57
CA ALA A 80 2.07 7.32 -9.98
C ALA A 80 2.20 8.59 -9.12
N LEU A 81 2.79 8.46 -7.94
CA LEU A 81 3.02 9.57 -7.02
C LEU A 81 4.52 9.60 -6.70
N ALA A 82 5.28 10.34 -7.52
CA ALA A 82 6.64 10.74 -7.20
C ALA A 82 6.62 11.69 -5.99
N TYR A 83 6.39 11.13 -4.81
CA TYR A 83 6.52 11.84 -3.56
C TYR A 83 8.00 12.11 -3.31
N PRO A 84 8.34 13.23 -2.66
CA PRO A 84 9.70 13.48 -2.20
C PRO A 84 10.14 12.34 -1.26
N VAL A 85 11.16 11.57 -1.66
CA VAL A 85 11.66 10.41 -0.92
C VAL A 85 13.00 10.69 -0.24
N THR A 86 13.71 11.74 -0.68
CA THR A 86 14.95 12.20 -0.06
C THR A 86 14.74 13.40 0.85
N PRO A 87 15.54 13.56 1.92
CA PRO A 87 15.60 14.77 2.71
C PRO A 87 15.72 16.08 1.91
N THR A 88 16.48 16.14 0.81
CA THR A 88 16.54 17.35 -0.05
C THR A 88 15.23 17.59 -0.77
N GLU A 89 14.62 16.58 -1.38
CA GLU A 89 13.31 16.73 -2.04
C GLU A 89 12.24 17.15 -1.04
N LEU A 90 12.31 16.62 0.19
CA LEU A 90 11.43 17.03 1.27
C LEU A 90 11.66 18.50 1.65
N CYS A 91 12.92 18.94 1.74
CA CYS A 91 13.21 20.35 2.04
C CYS A 91 12.87 21.31 0.89
N ALA A 92 12.87 20.83 -0.36
CA ALA A 92 12.57 21.60 -1.56
C ALA A 92 11.07 21.70 -1.88
N THR A 93 10.27 20.73 -1.41
CA THR A 93 8.82 20.73 -1.59
C THR A 93 8.19 21.86 -0.78
N SER A 94 7.24 22.61 -1.35
CA SER A 94 6.61 23.72 -0.62
C SER A 94 5.61 23.24 0.44
N MET A 95 5.40 24.01 1.51
CA MET A 95 4.40 23.67 2.55
C MET A 95 2.96 23.43 2.01
N PRO A 96 2.46 24.19 1.01
CA PRO A 96 1.18 23.88 0.37
C PRO A 96 1.19 22.51 -0.33
N GLN A 97 2.24 22.17 -1.07
CA GLN A 97 2.37 20.86 -1.72
C GLN A 97 2.42 19.73 -0.70
N PHE A 98 3.16 19.91 0.41
CA PHE A 98 3.12 18.96 1.53
C PHE A 98 1.75 18.75 2.11
N SER A 99 0.98 19.83 2.27
CA SER A 99 -0.37 19.72 2.80
C SER A 99 -1.26 18.89 1.87
N GLU A 100 -1.12 19.03 0.55
CA GLU A 100 -1.85 18.21 -0.42
C GLU A 100 -1.37 16.74 -0.42
N ILE A 101 -0.06 16.52 -0.31
CA ILE A 101 0.50 15.16 -0.17
C ILE A 101 -0.06 14.47 1.07
N ILE A 102 0.00 15.11 2.26
CA ILE A 102 -0.54 14.55 3.50
C ILE A 102 -2.05 14.32 3.37
N LYS A 103 -2.81 15.23 2.77
CA LYS A 103 -4.25 15.02 2.53
C LYS A 103 -4.51 13.81 1.63
N SER A 104 -3.74 13.64 0.56
CA SER A 104 -3.89 12.51 -0.36
C SER A 104 -3.57 11.16 0.31
N LEU A 105 -2.60 11.16 1.24
CA LEU A 105 -2.16 9.97 1.97
C LEU A 105 -2.92 9.75 3.29
N ARG A 106 -3.73 10.72 3.74
CA ARG A 106 -4.39 10.71 5.06
C ARG A 106 -5.17 9.42 5.34
N PRO A 107 -5.97 8.86 4.41
CA PRO A 107 -6.67 7.60 4.67
C PRO A 107 -5.72 6.45 4.99
N ARG A 108 -4.61 6.33 4.25
CA ARG A 108 -3.59 5.29 4.47
C ARG A 108 -2.81 5.52 5.77
N LEU A 109 -2.44 6.78 6.04
CA LEU A 109 -1.72 7.13 7.26
C LEU A 109 -2.57 6.96 8.52
N ALA A 110 -3.88 7.20 8.43
CA ALA A 110 -4.81 7.05 9.55
C ALA A 110 -4.96 5.59 9.96
N ASP A 111 -5.01 4.68 8.99
CA ASP A 111 -5.07 3.24 9.23
C ASP A 111 -3.77 2.70 9.86
N ALA A 112 -2.60 3.27 9.52
CA ALA A 112 -1.30 2.80 9.97
C ALA A 112 -0.79 3.43 11.29
N LEU A 113 -1.01 4.74 11.46
CA LEU A 113 -0.39 5.57 12.51
C LEU A 113 -1.44 6.26 13.41
N GLY A 114 -2.68 6.40 12.94
CA GLY A 114 -3.74 7.13 13.62
C GLY A 114 -3.61 8.66 13.48
N GLU A 115 -4.75 9.37 13.59
CA GLU A 115 -4.86 10.81 13.30
C GLU A 115 -3.91 11.69 14.12
N ALA A 116 -3.69 11.37 15.40
CA ALA A 116 -2.80 12.15 16.26
C ALA A 116 -1.34 12.12 15.78
N GLN A 117 -0.88 10.99 15.23
CA GLN A 117 0.48 10.86 14.72
C GLN A 117 0.66 11.59 13.38
N ILE A 118 -0.40 11.69 12.56
CA ILE A 118 -0.39 12.47 11.32
C ILE A 118 -0.17 13.95 11.62
N ASP A 119 -0.85 14.48 12.64
CA ASP A 119 -0.68 15.88 13.05
C ASP A 119 0.74 16.14 13.59
N THR A 120 1.34 15.18 14.30
CA THR A 120 2.74 15.25 14.72
C THR A 120 3.69 15.31 13.52
N ILE A 121 3.52 14.44 12.53
CA ILE A 121 4.34 14.44 11.30
C ILE A 121 4.24 15.78 10.58
N ALA A 122 3.03 16.35 10.48
CA ALA A 122 2.83 17.66 9.87
C ALA A 122 3.54 18.79 10.64
N ALA A 123 3.63 18.70 11.97
CA ALA A 123 4.36 19.67 12.79
C ALA A 123 5.89 19.52 12.64
N GLU A 124 6.39 18.29 12.60
CA GLU A 124 7.82 18.00 12.41
C GLU A 124 8.31 18.43 11.02
N LEU A 125 7.52 18.23 9.97
CA LEU A 125 7.85 18.71 8.62
C LEU A 125 7.94 20.24 8.54
N ARG A 126 7.04 20.96 9.23
CA ARG A 126 7.15 22.43 9.34
C ARG A 126 8.43 22.85 10.06
N ALA A 127 8.79 22.14 11.13
CA ALA A 127 10.03 22.38 11.84
C ALA A 127 11.24 22.13 10.94
N LEU A 128 11.26 21.01 10.21
CA LEU A 128 12.31 20.65 9.26
C LEU A 128 12.57 21.77 8.24
N HIS A 129 11.52 22.30 7.61
CA HIS A 129 11.65 23.42 6.66
C HIS A 129 12.25 24.66 7.28
N LYS A 130 11.80 25.02 8.48
CA LYS A 130 12.32 26.18 9.20
C LYS A 130 13.80 25.99 9.53
N TYR A 131 14.17 24.83 10.07
CA TYR A 131 15.57 24.51 10.38
C TYR A 131 16.45 24.49 9.13
N HIS A 132 15.95 23.97 8.01
CA HIS A 132 16.65 23.98 6.73
C HIS A 132 16.86 25.39 6.19
N ALA A 133 15.89 26.30 6.34
CA ALA A 133 16.04 27.70 5.95
C ALA A 133 17.05 28.45 6.84
N ASP A 134 17.00 28.21 8.15
CA ASP A 134 17.72 29.02 9.14
C ASP A 134 19.16 28.53 9.40
N SER A 135 19.48 27.25 9.14
CA SER A 135 20.77 26.65 9.52
C SER A 135 21.57 26.13 8.33
N LYS A 136 22.72 26.78 8.07
CA LYS A 136 23.68 26.33 7.05
C LYS A 136 24.25 24.94 7.37
N SER A 137 24.65 24.70 8.61
CA SER A 137 25.22 23.40 9.01
C SER A 137 24.21 22.27 8.86
N PHE A 138 22.92 22.55 9.07
CA PHE A 138 21.86 21.57 8.83
C PHE A 138 21.70 21.27 7.34
N ARG A 139 21.75 22.28 6.46
CA ARG A 139 21.75 22.06 4.99
C ARG A 139 22.92 21.20 4.53
N ASP A 140 24.11 21.42 5.10
CA ASP A 140 25.29 20.63 4.76
C ASP A 140 25.12 19.15 5.18
N VAL A 141 24.46 18.88 6.31
CA VAL A 141 24.11 17.51 6.75
C VAL A 141 23.11 16.85 5.80
N ILE A 142 22.07 17.57 5.38
CA ILE A 142 21.05 17.06 4.45
C ILE A 142 21.69 16.72 3.10
N ALA A 143 22.52 17.62 2.55
CA ALA A 143 23.22 17.39 1.29
C ALA A 143 24.19 16.19 1.35
N ALA A 144 24.89 16.01 2.48
CA ALA A 144 25.79 14.88 2.69
C ALA A 144 25.03 13.54 2.82
N PHE A 145 23.82 13.55 3.37
CA PHE A 145 22.98 12.36 3.49
C PHE A 145 22.53 11.85 2.12
N ASP A 146 22.06 12.73 1.26
CA ASP A 146 21.57 12.35 -0.08
C ASP A 146 22.70 11.87 -1.00
N HIS A 147 23.91 12.41 -0.86
CA HIS A 147 25.09 11.86 -1.54
C HIS A 147 25.35 10.40 -1.12
N ARG A 148 25.10 10.02 0.13
CA ARG A 148 25.27 8.61 0.57
C ARG A 148 24.18 7.72 0.00
N LEU A 149 22.96 8.22 -0.16
CA LEU A 149 21.88 7.46 -0.81
C LEU A 149 22.17 7.24 -2.29
N ALA A 150 22.66 8.26 -3.01
CA ALA A 150 23.05 8.12 -4.42
C ALA A 150 24.15 7.06 -4.66
N THR A 151 24.99 6.77 -3.66
CA THR A 151 25.99 5.69 -3.77
C THR A 151 25.38 4.29 -3.67
N PHE A 152 24.19 4.13 -3.07
CA PHE A 152 23.47 2.84 -3.05
C PHE A 152 22.84 2.49 -4.39
N ASP A 153 22.38 3.48 -5.17
CA ASP A 153 21.86 3.27 -6.53
C ASP A 153 22.96 2.87 -7.55
N SER A 154 24.23 2.98 -7.15
CA SER A 154 25.40 2.64 -7.98
C SER A 154 26.02 1.26 -7.68
N MET A 155 25.39 0.45 -6.82
CA MET A 155 25.76 -0.96 -6.55
C MET A 155 24.77 -1.92 -7.20
#